data_AF-A0A4R4AKU1-F1
#
_entry.id   AF-A0A4R4AKU1-F1
#
_cell.length_a   1.000
_cell.length_b   1.000
_cell.length_c   1.000
_cell.angle_alpha   90.00
_cell.angle_beta   90.00
_cell.angle_gamma   90.00
#
_symmetry.space_group_name_H-M   'P 1'
#
loop_
_entity.id
_entity.type
_entity.pdbx_description
1 polymer ?
#
loop_
_entity_poly.entity_id
_entity_poly.type
_entity_poly.pdbx_seq_one_letter_code
_entity_poly.pdbx_strand_id
1 'polypeptide(L)'
;MSASRIAVDQQALSQGRIRMSIPSARPSHRRLLIALAIGAAALGGCASQPGQHQLDAFDDVPPEIADIPDAVPKVEPRSRYGNPKSYEVFGKRYYTKASSRGHVERGLASWYGKDFHGRRTSSGEPYDMHAMTAAHKTLPLPTYARVTNLENGRSVVVRINDRGPFHGSRVIDLSYTAATKLGMARKGTAMVEVRAIDPRRPDADPGPLVAGGEHAPQRARDTTPPASEPARATTKPVTTAARTTDGGSGGLYVQVGAFGDPRNAERLRSRLRPELGDPILVENTRSADNALYRVRIGPLASRTEASALTERLAGLGIAETRLVQN
;
A
#
# COMPACT_ATOMS: atom_id res chain seq x y z
N MET A 1 0.84 98.29 26.04
CA MET A 1 -0.36 98.81 26.75
C MET A 1 -1.40 97.69 26.72
N SER A 2 -2.06 97.27 27.79
CA SER A 2 -2.08 97.75 29.19
C SER A 2 -2.08 96.56 30.18
N ALA A 3 -1.93 96.81 31.47
CA ALA A 3 -1.79 95.78 32.52
C ALA A 3 -2.85 95.90 33.62
N SER A 4 -3.18 94.77 34.26
CA SER A 4 -3.75 94.60 35.62
C SER A 4 -3.45 93.16 36.06
N ARG A 5 -2.72 92.85 37.16
CA ARG A 5 -3.00 93.07 38.61
C ARG A 5 -4.30 92.37 39.01
N ILE A 6 -4.33 91.43 39.97
CA ILE A 6 -4.10 91.48 41.44
C ILE A 6 -3.83 90.01 41.88
N ALA A 7 -2.83 89.58 42.69
CA ALA A 7 -2.24 90.01 43.98
C ALA A 7 -2.95 89.47 45.25
N VAL A 8 -2.18 89.37 46.37
CA VAL A 8 -2.42 88.65 47.65
C VAL A 8 -2.14 87.14 47.57
N ASP A 9 -1.40 86.45 48.47
CA ASP A 9 -0.27 86.76 49.37
C ASP A 9 0.43 85.43 49.80
N GLN A 10 1.65 85.36 50.37
CA GLN A 10 2.06 85.35 51.80
C GLN A 10 1.18 84.53 52.77
N GLN A 11 1.69 83.73 53.74
CA GLN A 11 3.03 83.46 54.32
C GLN A 11 2.97 82.04 55.00
N ALA A 12 3.98 81.35 55.57
CA ALA A 12 5.42 81.54 55.79
C ALA A 12 6.15 80.19 56.12
N LEU A 13 7.50 80.21 56.07
CA LEU A 13 8.53 79.57 56.95
C LEU A 13 8.16 78.36 57.84
N SER A 14 8.97 77.30 57.96
CA SER A 14 10.31 77.37 58.57
C SER A 14 11.12 76.05 58.52
N GLN A 15 12.30 76.11 57.88
CA GLN A 15 13.57 75.39 58.21
C GLN A 15 13.64 73.84 58.08
N GLY A 16 14.76 73.26 57.62
CA GLY A 16 15.97 73.89 57.06
C GLY A 16 17.10 72.88 56.75
N ARG A 17 18.14 73.35 56.02
CA ARG A 17 19.57 72.92 55.95
C ARG A 17 19.89 71.41 56.18
N ILE A 18 20.68 70.72 55.35
CA ILE A 18 22.14 70.92 55.14
C ILE A 18 22.61 70.13 53.88
N ARG A 19 23.58 70.72 53.12
CA ARG A 19 24.75 70.19 52.34
C ARG A 19 24.90 68.68 52.00
N MET A 20 25.71 68.23 51.02
CA MET A 20 26.46 68.78 49.86
C MET A 20 27.06 67.59 49.04
N SER A 21 27.56 67.92 47.84
CA SER A 21 28.77 67.36 47.16
C SER A 21 28.85 65.87 46.75
N ILE A 22 28.98 65.72 45.43
CA ILE A 22 29.52 64.60 44.65
C ILE A 22 31.04 64.45 44.92
N PRO A 23 31.61 63.22 44.87
CA PRO A 23 32.51 62.86 43.76
C PRO A 23 32.17 61.46 43.19
N SER A 24 32.17 61.17 41.88
CA SER A 24 33.28 61.20 40.92
C SER A 24 34.47 60.28 41.27
N ALA A 25 34.42 59.01 40.84
CA ALA A 25 35.61 58.25 40.44
C ALA A 25 35.28 57.08 39.48
N ARG A 26 36.18 56.84 38.53
CA ARG A 26 36.24 55.70 37.59
C ARG A 26 37.17 54.61 38.20
N PRO A 27 37.58 53.54 37.49
CA PRO A 27 36.78 52.48 36.85
C PRO A 27 37.29 51.05 37.19
N SER A 28 36.62 50.04 36.61
CA SER A 28 37.24 48.84 35.99
C SER A 28 37.54 47.55 36.79
N HIS A 29 37.28 46.44 36.08
CA HIS A 29 37.96 45.13 36.09
C HIS A 29 37.87 44.16 37.29
N ARG A 30 37.04 43.11 37.09
CA ARG A 30 37.25 41.64 37.27
C ARG A 30 36.01 41.01 37.90
N ARG A 31 35.26 40.20 37.15
CA ARG A 31 35.40 38.71 37.10
C ARG A 31 35.43 38.08 38.51
N LEU A 32 34.30 37.57 39.01
CA LEU A 32 34.02 36.12 39.06
C LEU A 32 32.61 35.86 39.64
N LEU A 33 32.04 34.74 39.19
CA LEU A 33 30.76 34.09 39.52
C LEU A 33 30.43 33.99 41.03
N ILE A 34 29.14 34.03 41.38
CA ILE A 34 28.38 32.94 42.04
C ILE A 34 26.88 33.31 42.10
N ALA A 35 26.02 32.30 42.08
CA ALA A 35 24.59 32.42 41.84
C ALA A 35 23.75 32.80 43.07
N LEU A 36 22.59 33.40 42.82
CA LEU A 36 21.37 33.06 43.57
C LEU A 36 20.21 32.91 42.58
N ALA A 37 19.46 31.82 42.72
CA ALA A 37 18.37 31.44 41.84
C ALA A 37 17.00 31.73 42.48
N ILE A 38 15.94 31.43 41.72
CA ILE A 38 14.52 31.36 42.09
C ILE A 38 13.76 32.70 42.02
N GLY A 39 13.04 32.85 40.91
CA GLY A 39 12.00 33.85 40.66
C GLY A 39 11.13 33.36 39.51
N ALA A 40 10.29 32.35 39.78
CA ALA A 40 9.51 31.70 38.73
C ALA A 40 8.32 32.57 38.28
N ALA A 41 8.31 32.93 37.00
CA ALA A 41 7.12 33.42 36.30
C ALA A 41 6.92 32.56 35.04
N ALA A 42 5.84 31.78 35.02
CA ALA A 42 5.55 30.87 33.93
C ALA A 42 5.01 31.63 32.71
N LEU A 43 5.75 31.62 31.60
CA LEU A 43 5.21 31.84 30.26
C LEU A 43 5.16 30.50 29.55
N GLY A 44 4.02 29.82 29.67
CA GLY A 44 3.72 28.59 28.94
C GLY A 44 2.95 28.90 27.65
N GLY A 45 3.23 28.12 26.60
CA GLY A 45 2.52 28.19 25.32
C GLY A 45 3.06 29.29 24.37
N CYS A 46 3.29 29.03 23.08
CA CYS A 46 2.99 27.84 22.29
C CYS A 46 4.25 27.31 21.60
N ALA A 47 4.65 26.08 21.96
CA ALA A 47 5.44 25.25 21.06
C ALA A 47 4.51 24.76 19.94
N SER A 48 4.31 25.59 18.92
CA SER A 48 3.54 25.23 17.72
C SER A 48 4.32 24.18 16.92
N GLN A 49 4.19 22.93 17.32
CA GLN A 49 4.73 21.77 16.63
C GLN A 49 3.89 21.54 15.37
N PRO A 50 4.41 21.75 14.14
CA PRO A 50 3.71 21.36 12.93
C PRO A 50 3.88 19.84 12.81
N GLY A 51 3.06 19.10 13.55
CA GLY A 51 2.83 17.67 13.38
C GLY A 51 2.07 17.40 12.09
N GLN A 52 2.57 17.92 10.98
CA GLN A 52 2.07 17.69 9.63
C GLN A 52 3.25 17.26 8.77
N HIS A 53 3.58 15.96 8.87
CA HIS A 53 3.98 15.22 7.67
C HIS A 53 2.75 15.12 6.75
N GLN A 54 2.32 16.27 6.21
CA GLN A 54 1.59 16.29 4.97
C GLN A 54 2.60 15.86 3.92
N LEU A 55 2.63 14.55 3.66
CA LEU A 55 3.47 13.92 2.65
C LEU A 55 3.42 14.77 1.39
N ASP A 56 4.59 15.09 0.86
CA ASP A 56 4.76 16.05 -0.23
C ASP A 56 3.73 15.82 -1.33
N ALA A 57 3.10 16.89 -1.82
CA ALA A 57 2.10 16.80 -2.88
C ALA A 57 2.76 16.15 -4.10
N PHE A 58 2.52 14.85 -4.29
CA PHE A 58 3.25 14.05 -5.26
C PHE A 58 2.91 14.54 -6.67
N ASP A 59 3.87 15.20 -7.34
CA ASP A 59 3.75 15.86 -8.66
C ASP A 59 3.18 14.99 -9.79
N ASP A 60 2.99 13.68 -9.55
CA ASP A 60 2.48 12.71 -10.49
C ASP A 60 1.00 12.32 -10.34
N VAL A 61 0.31 12.88 -9.34
CA VAL A 61 -1.14 12.72 -9.12
C VAL A 61 -1.87 13.94 -9.67
N PRO A 62 -2.84 13.79 -10.58
CA PRO A 62 -3.70 14.89 -11.00
C PRO A 62 -4.41 15.54 -9.80
N PRO A 63 -4.49 16.88 -9.70
CA PRO A 63 -5.08 17.56 -8.54
C PRO A 63 -6.49 17.05 -8.19
N GLU A 64 -7.31 16.74 -9.20
CA GLU A 64 -8.68 16.25 -9.01
C GLU A 64 -8.74 14.88 -8.33
N ILE A 65 -7.64 14.13 -8.33
CA ILE A 65 -7.46 12.84 -7.64
C ILE A 65 -6.76 13.03 -6.29
N ALA A 66 -5.85 14.00 -6.18
CA ALA A 66 -5.16 14.33 -4.93
C ALA A 66 -6.16 14.79 -3.86
N ASP A 67 -7.13 15.63 -4.26
CA ASP A 67 -8.16 16.20 -3.38
C ASP A 67 -9.22 15.19 -2.92
N ILE A 68 -9.32 14.01 -3.54
CA ILE A 68 -10.27 12.97 -3.11
C ILE A 68 -9.77 12.38 -1.78
N PRO A 69 -10.52 12.52 -0.66
CA PRO A 69 -10.09 12.01 0.63
C PRO A 69 -10.04 10.49 0.65
N ASP A 70 -9.15 9.95 1.48
CA ASP A 70 -9.06 8.52 1.76
C ASP A 70 -10.35 7.99 2.42
N ALA A 71 -10.58 6.69 2.34
CA ALA A 71 -11.78 6.08 2.92
C ALA A 71 -11.75 6.16 4.46
N VAL A 72 -12.60 7.01 5.04
CA VAL A 72 -12.69 7.19 6.50
C VAL A 72 -13.22 5.90 7.15
N PRO A 73 -12.47 5.25 8.07
CA PRO A 73 -12.94 4.07 8.77
C PRO A 73 -14.16 4.36 9.64
N LYS A 74 -15.24 3.60 9.43
CA LYS A 74 -16.45 3.65 10.27
C LYS A 74 -16.90 2.25 10.67
N VAL A 75 -17.54 2.13 11.83
CA VAL A 75 -18.17 0.89 12.28
C VAL A 75 -19.45 0.69 11.46
N GLU A 76 -19.42 -0.28 10.54
CA GLU A 76 -20.55 -0.65 9.69
C GLU A 76 -21.03 -2.07 10.00
N PRO A 77 -22.33 -2.39 9.81
CA PRO A 77 -22.78 -3.78 9.75
C PRO A 77 -22.11 -4.49 8.57
N ARG A 78 -21.92 -5.82 8.68
CA ARG A 78 -21.47 -6.62 7.53
C ARG A 78 -22.46 -6.49 6.39
N SER A 79 -21.95 -6.36 5.17
CA SER A 79 -22.77 -6.36 3.96
C SER A 79 -23.61 -7.64 3.90
N ARG A 80 -24.88 -7.48 3.52
CA ARG A 80 -25.83 -8.57 3.26
C ARG A 80 -25.33 -9.52 2.16
N TYR A 81 -24.52 -9.02 1.23
CA TYR A 81 -23.97 -9.78 0.11
C TYR A 81 -22.45 -9.93 0.23
N GLY A 82 -21.88 -10.89 -0.52
CA GLY A 82 -20.43 -11.09 -0.61
C GLY A 82 -19.76 -11.65 0.66
N ASN A 83 -20.53 -12.07 1.66
CA ASN A 83 -20.05 -12.70 2.91
C ASN A 83 -20.40 -14.21 3.09
N PRO A 84 -20.47 -15.06 2.05
CA PRO A 84 -20.72 -16.49 2.25
C PRO A 84 -19.50 -17.16 2.93
N LYS A 85 -19.71 -18.25 3.68
CA LYS A 85 -18.60 -19.01 4.33
C LYS A 85 -17.49 -19.38 3.34
N SER A 86 -17.89 -19.79 2.14
CA SER A 86 -17.02 -19.99 0.99
C SER A 86 -17.74 -19.62 -0.30
N TYR A 87 -16.98 -19.35 -1.35
CA TYR A 87 -17.48 -19.14 -2.71
C TYR A 87 -16.46 -19.70 -3.72
N GLU A 88 -16.86 -19.84 -4.98
CA GLU A 88 -16.03 -20.47 -6.01
C GLU A 88 -15.96 -19.58 -7.26
N VAL A 89 -14.77 -19.43 -7.83
CA VAL A 89 -14.53 -18.68 -9.07
C VAL A 89 -13.48 -19.44 -9.88
N PHE A 90 -13.75 -19.69 -11.16
CA PHE A 90 -12.88 -20.46 -12.07
C PHE A 90 -12.45 -21.83 -11.51
N GLY A 91 -13.37 -22.55 -10.85
CA GLY A 91 -13.10 -23.86 -10.22
C GLY A 91 -12.23 -23.80 -8.96
N LYS A 92 -11.84 -22.60 -8.50
CA LYS A 92 -11.06 -22.40 -7.27
C LYS A 92 -11.97 -21.90 -6.15
N ARG A 93 -11.97 -22.63 -5.03
CA ARG A 93 -12.72 -22.28 -3.83
C ARG A 93 -11.94 -21.29 -2.95
N TYR A 94 -12.66 -20.29 -2.45
CA TYR A 94 -12.18 -19.26 -1.54
C TYR A 94 -13.04 -19.28 -0.27
N TYR A 95 -12.42 -19.00 0.88
CA TYR A 95 -13.09 -18.98 2.19
C TYR A 95 -13.07 -17.55 2.74
N THR A 96 -14.21 -17.03 3.20
CA THR A 96 -14.25 -15.68 3.78
C THR A 96 -13.90 -15.73 5.27
N LYS A 97 -13.16 -14.72 5.73
CA LYS A 97 -12.74 -14.60 7.13
C LYS A 97 -13.92 -14.12 7.98
N ALA A 98 -14.06 -14.72 9.17
CA ALA A 98 -15.07 -14.30 10.15
C ALA A 98 -14.78 -12.89 10.72
N SER A 99 -13.52 -12.45 10.70
CA SER A 99 -13.09 -11.11 11.11
C SER A 99 -11.93 -10.62 10.23
N SER A 100 -11.75 -9.30 10.18
CA SER A 100 -10.59 -8.62 9.61
C SER A 100 -9.49 -8.35 10.64
N ARG A 101 -9.76 -8.53 11.95
CA ARG A 101 -8.85 -8.16 13.04
C ARG A 101 -7.46 -8.79 12.88
N GLY A 102 -6.42 -7.97 12.96
CA GLY A 102 -5.02 -8.41 12.87
C GLY A 102 -4.59 -8.90 11.49
N HIS A 103 -5.41 -8.70 10.45
CA HIS A 103 -5.02 -9.05 9.09
C HIS A 103 -3.89 -8.12 8.61
N VAL A 104 -2.76 -8.74 8.26
CA VAL A 104 -1.69 -8.16 7.45
C VAL A 104 -1.36 -9.16 6.36
N GLU A 105 -1.38 -8.75 5.09
CA GLU A 105 -1.09 -9.59 3.93
C GLU A 105 -0.21 -8.80 2.94
N ARG A 106 0.90 -9.40 2.47
CA ARG A 106 1.77 -8.80 1.46
C ARG A 106 1.63 -9.54 0.14
N GLY A 107 1.63 -8.81 -0.96
CA GLY A 107 1.55 -9.41 -2.30
C GLY A 107 1.36 -8.39 -3.40
N LEU A 108 1.08 -8.89 -4.60
CA LEU A 108 0.88 -8.04 -5.78
C LEU A 108 -0.51 -7.38 -5.75
N ALA A 109 -0.57 -6.06 -5.86
CA ALA A 109 -1.80 -5.33 -6.14
C ALA A 109 -2.01 -5.17 -7.66
N SER A 110 -3.25 -4.97 -8.07
CA SER A 110 -3.56 -4.29 -9.33
C SER A 110 -4.74 -3.33 -9.17
N TRP A 111 -5.36 -2.89 -10.27
CA TRP A 111 -6.57 -2.08 -10.23
C TRP A 111 -7.52 -2.45 -11.37
N TYR A 112 -8.83 -2.33 -11.13
CA TYR A 112 -9.84 -2.69 -12.12
C TYR A 112 -10.30 -1.47 -12.94
N GLY A 113 -10.26 -1.63 -14.26
CA GLY A 113 -10.45 -0.55 -15.23
C GLY A 113 -11.87 -0.01 -15.36
N LYS A 114 -12.01 1.06 -16.15
CA LYS A 114 -13.28 1.78 -16.40
C LYS A 114 -14.44 0.88 -16.83
N ASP A 115 -14.17 -0.24 -17.48
CA ASP A 115 -15.22 -1.12 -18.03
C ASP A 115 -16.08 -1.77 -16.93
N PHE A 116 -15.61 -1.78 -15.68
CA PHE A 116 -16.35 -2.24 -14.50
C PHE A 116 -17.21 -1.13 -13.86
N HIS A 117 -17.00 0.14 -14.18
CA HIS A 117 -17.69 1.26 -13.52
C HIS A 117 -19.22 1.13 -13.66
N GLY A 118 -19.94 1.42 -12.57
CA GLY A 118 -21.39 1.25 -12.47
C GLY A 118 -21.89 -0.20 -12.34
N ARG A 119 -21.04 -1.22 -12.55
CA ARG A 119 -21.42 -2.62 -12.31
C ARG A 119 -21.53 -2.90 -10.82
N ARG A 120 -22.39 -3.84 -10.42
CA ARG A 120 -22.55 -4.23 -9.02
C ARG A 120 -21.34 -5.02 -8.53
N THR A 121 -20.77 -4.56 -7.42
CA THR A 121 -19.78 -5.29 -6.62
C THR A 121 -20.43 -6.44 -5.84
N SER A 122 -19.61 -7.27 -5.21
CA SER A 122 -20.04 -8.35 -4.32
C SER A 122 -20.73 -7.90 -3.04
N SER A 123 -20.51 -6.67 -2.54
CA SER A 123 -21.35 -6.10 -1.47
C SER A 123 -22.73 -5.69 -1.97
N GLY A 124 -22.91 -5.57 -3.29
CA GLY A 124 -24.15 -5.23 -3.98
C GLY A 124 -24.24 -3.78 -4.45
N GLU A 125 -23.34 -2.90 -3.99
CA GLU A 125 -23.25 -1.49 -4.39
C GLU A 125 -22.58 -1.34 -5.78
N PRO A 126 -22.91 -0.31 -6.59
CA PRO A 126 -22.21 -0.04 -7.85
C PRO A 126 -20.73 0.30 -7.61
N TYR A 127 -19.84 -0.22 -8.46
CA TYR A 127 -18.42 0.14 -8.43
C TYR A 127 -18.22 1.56 -8.98
N ASP A 128 -17.70 2.45 -8.14
CA ASP A 128 -17.18 3.75 -8.55
C ASP A 128 -15.64 3.73 -8.60
N MET A 129 -15.09 4.02 -9.78
CA MET A 129 -13.64 4.10 -10.00
C MET A 129 -13.00 5.34 -9.39
N HIS A 130 -13.82 6.35 -9.06
CA HIS A 130 -13.40 7.58 -8.41
C HIS A 130 -13.42 7.47 -6.87
N ALA A 131 -14.14 6.49 -6.31
CA ALA A 131 -14.18 6.22 -4.87
C ALA A 131 -12.95 5.45 -4.35
N MET A 132 -12.62 5.63 -3.07
CA MET A 132 -11.53 4.92 -2.39
C MET A 132 -11.92 3.49 -1.97
N THR A 133 -12.05 2.61 -2.94
CA THR A 133 -12.56 1.23 -2.77
C THR A 133 -11.59 0.16 -3.29
N ALA A 134 -11.79 -1.09 -2.86
CA ALA A 134 -10.96 -2.24 -3.24
C ALA A 134 -11.73 -3.59 -3.23
N ALA A 135 -11.25 -4.56 -4.01
CA ALA A 135 -11.65 -5.96 -3.93
C ALA A 135 -10.62 -6.81 -3.19
N HIS A 136 -11.08 -7.71 -2.32
CA HIS A 136 -10.22 -8.67 -1.64
C HIS A 136 -10.87 -10.07 -1.56
N LYS A 137 -10.06 -11.12 -1.72
CA LYS A 137 -10.51 -12.52 -1.74
C LYS A 137 -11.24 -12.92 -0.46
N THR A 138 -10.58 -12.77 0.69
CA THR A 138 -11.03 -13.39 1.96
C THR A 138 -11.57 -12.42 3.02
N LEU A 139 -11.19 -11.13 3.04
CA LEU A 139 -11.61 -10.19 4.09
C LEU A 139 -13.15 -10.00 4.15
N PRO A 140 -13.76 -9.81 5.33
CA PRO A 140 -15.19 -9.58 5.44
C PRO A 140 -15.60 -8.27 4.74
N LEU A 141 -16.78 -8.22 4.14
CA LEU A 141 -17.28 -6.99 3.50
C LEU A 141 -18.27 -6.26 4.42
N PRO A 142 -18.16 -4.93 4.61
CA PRO A 142 -16.99 -4.12 4.28
C PRO A 142 -15.81 -4.39 5.24
N THR A 143 -14.59 -4.06 4.81
CA THR A 143 -13.40 -3.92 5.67
C THR A 143 -12.68 -2.64 5.29
N TYR A 144 -12.22 -1.85 6.26
CA TYR A 144 -11.28 -0.76 6.01
C TYR A 144 -9.85 -1.30 6.08
N ALA A 145 -9.00 -0.91 5.13
CA ALA A 145 -7.61 -1.33 5.12
C ALA A 145 -6.69 -0.19 4.67
N ARG A 146 -5.55 -0.06 5.34
CA ARG A 146 -4.40 0.67 4.80
C ARG A 146 -3.71 -0.21 3.79
N VAL A 147 -3.40 0.34 2.62
CA VAL A 147 -2.64 -0.31 1.57
C VAL A 147 -1.38 0.53 1.36
N THR A 148 -0.22 -0.05 1.63
CA THR A 148 1.08 0.61 1.49
C THR A 148 1.85 0.00 0.33
N ASN A 149 2.29 0.81 -0.62
CA ASN A 149 3.12 0.37 -1.73
C ASN A 149 4.58 0.26 -1.26
N LEU A 150 5.11 -0.94 -1.35
CA LEU A 150 6.42 -1.31 -0.81
C LEU A 150 7.58 -0.78 -1.67
N GLU A 151 7.31 -0.30 -2.89
CA GLU A 151 8.31 0.26 -3.80
C GLU A 151 8.58 1.75 -3.54
N ASN A 152 7.59 2.50 -3.04
CA ASN A 152 7.66 3.95 -2.88
C ASN A 152 7.18 4.49 -1.51
N GLY A 153 6.76 3.61 -0.60
CA GLY A 153 6.33 3.98 0.76
C GLY A 153 4.97 4.69 0.85
N ARG A 154 4.32 5.03 -0.28
CA ARG A 154 3.01 5.69 -0.29
C ARG A 154 1.97 4.76 0.31
N SER A 155 1.01 5.31 1.05
CA SER A 155 -0.11 4.54 1.60
C SER A 155 -1.43 5.24 1.37
N VAL A 156 -2.49 4.44 1.24
CA VAL A 156 -3.89 4.91 1.14
C VAL A 156 -4.78 4.06 2.03
N VAL A 157 -5.88 4.63 2.54
CA VAL A 157 -6.96 3.87 3.19
C VAL A 157 -8.12 3.67 2.20
N VAL A 158 -8.54 2.41 2.07
CA VAL A 158 -9.63 1.99 1.18
C VAL A 158 -10.71 1.22 1.94
N ARG A 159 -11.96 1.32 1.46
CA ARG A 159 -13.07 0.46 1.86
C ARG A 159 -13.17 -0.73 0.91
N ILE A 160 -12.85 -1.92 1.42
CA ILE A 160 -12.99 -3.18 0.68
C ILE A 160 -14.48 -3.50 0.58
N ASN A 161 -15.01 -3.49 -0.64
CA ASN A 161 -16.44 -3.68 -0.94
C ASN A 161 -16.69 -4.83 -1.95
N ASP A 162 -15.65 -5.41 -2.54
CA ASP A 162 -15.79 -6.44 -3.57
C ASP A 162 -14.90 -7.67 -3.37
N ARG A 163 -15.08 -8.69 -4.20
CA ARG A 163 -14.37 -9.98 -4.20
C ARG A 163 -13.47 -10.10 -5.43
N GLY A 164 -12.28 -10.63 -5.21
CA GLY A 164 -11.20 -10.69 -6.19
C GLY A 164 -9.90 -10.22 -5.55
N PRO A 165 -8.80 -10.04 -6.30
CA PRO A 165 -8.55 -10.50 -7.66
C PRO A 165 -8.72 -12.02 -7.84
N PHE A 166 -8.92 -12.48 -9.08
CA PHE A 166 -9.06 -13.91 -9.43
C PHE A 166 -8.04 -14.46 -10.42
N HIS A 167 -7.02 -13.67 -10.78
CA HIS A 167 -5.91 -14.14 -11.64
C HIS A 167 -4.58 -13.78 -10.98
N GLY A 168 -3.58 -14.66 -11.05
CA GLY A 168 -2.30 -14.48 -10.39
C GLY A 168 -2.31 -14.64 -8.86
N SER A 169 -1.12 -14.43 -8.30
CA SER A 169 -0.84 -14.28 -6.88
C SER A 169 -1.33 -12.96 -6.27
N ARG A 170 -2.08 -12.15 -7.03
CA ARG A 170 -2.55 -10.83 -6.55
C ARG A 170 -3.39 -10.94 -5.27
N VAL A 171 -3.23 -10.01 -4.35
CA VAL A 171 -3.92 -10.00 -3.05
C VAL A 171 -5.09 -9.03 -3.00
N ILE A 172 -4.97 -7.90 -3.71
CA ILE A 172 -5.95 -6.81 -3.74
C ILE A 172 -6.04 -6.20 -5.14
N ASP A 173 -7.24 -5.82 -5.55
CA ASP A 173 -7.45 -4.94 -6.69
C ASP A 173 -8.06 -3.63 -6.18
N LEU A 174 -7.49 -2.50 -6.59
CA LEU A 174 -7.86 -1.16 -6.15
C LEU A 174 -8.78 -0.46 -7.16
N SER A 175 -9.50 0.57 -6.73
CA SER A 175 -10.05 1.57 -7.65
C SER A 175 -8.95 2.37 -8.37
N TYR A 176 -9.32 3.05 -9.45
CA TYR A 176 -8.38 3.90 -10.20
C TYR A 176 -7.84 5.05 -9.35
N THR A 177 -8.68 5.72 -8.56
CA THR A 177 -8.25 6.78 -7.62
C THR A 177 -7.23 6.22 -6.61
N ALA A 178 -7.56 5.12 -5.93
CA ALA A 178 -6.66 4.53 -4.93
C ALA A 178 -5.32 4.10 -5.56
N ALA A 179 -5.35 3.47 -6.74
CA ALA A 179 -4.12 3.08 -7.46
C ALA A 179 -3.29 4.28 -7.94
N THR A 180 -3.92 5.42 -8.24
CA THR A 180 -3.23 6.65 -8.65
C THR A 180 -2.60 7.35 -7.45
N LYS A 181 -3.34 7.53 -6.36
CA LYS A 181 -2.82 8.06 -5.07
C LYS A 181 -1.69 7.20 -4.49
N LEU A 182 -1.72 5.89 -4.75
CA LEU A 182 -0.68 4.92 -4.37
C LEU A 182 0.54 4.85 -5.33
N GLY A 183 0.52 5.64 -6.42
CA GLY A 183 1.64 5.72 -7.38
C GLY A 183 1.82 4.47 -8.25
N MET A 184 0.78 3.68 -8.47
CA MET A 184 0.86 2.42 -9.23
C MET A 184 -0.04 2.35 -10.48
N ALA A 185 -0.95 3.30 -10.69
CA ALA A 185 -1.90 3.28 -11.81
C ALA A 185 -1.22 3.12 -13.19
N ARG A 186 -0.13 3.88 -13.43
CA ARG A 186 0.67 3.83 -14.68
C ARG A 186 1.38 2.48 -14.90
N LYS A 187 1.92 1.89 -13.82
CA LYS A 187 2.58 0.57 -13.86
C LYS A 187 1.57 -0.58 -13.99
N GLY A 188 0.34 -0.38 -13.53
CA GLY A 188 -0.74 -1.36 -13.52
C GLY A 188 -0.73 -2.29 -12.30
N THR A 189 0.46 -2.63 -11.80
CA THR A 189 0.68 -3.48 -10.61
C THR A 189 1.79 -2.91 -9.74
N ALA A 190 1.77 -3.24 -8.45
CA ALA A 190 2.84 -2.93 -7.49
C ALA A 190 2.84 -3.95 -6.35
N MET A 191 3.97 -4.13 -5.66
CA MET A 191 4.01 -4.89 -4.41
C MET A 191 3.46 -4.05 -3.25
N VAL A 192 2.51 -4.59 -2.49
CA VAL A 192 1.85 -3.88 -1.38
C VAL A 192 1.83 -4.69 -0.09
N GLU A 193 1.69 -3.99 1.04
CA GLU A 193 1.15 -4.51 2.29
C GLU A 193 -0.30 -4.02 2.46
N VAL A 194 -1.22 -4.95 2.70
CA VAL A 194 -2.62 -4.71 3.04
C VAL A 194 -2.80 -4.97 4.54
N ARG A 195 -3.18 -3.95 5.30
CA ARG A 195 -3.38 -4.00 6.75
C ARG A 195 -4.80 -3.59 7.10
N ALA A 196 -5.56 -4.47 7.72
CA ALA A 196 -6.94 -4.16 8.11
C ALA A 196 -6.99 -3.25 9.35
N ILE A 197 -7.81 -2.20 9.27
CA ILE A 197 -8.03 -1.22 10.32
C ILE A 197 -9.25 -1.65 11.16
N ASP A 198 -9.17 -1.57 12.50
CA ASP A 198 -10.38 -1.62 13.35
C ASP A 198 -10.99 -0.21 13.41
N PRO A 199 -12.20 0.03 12.88
CA PRO A 199 -12.79 1.36 12.86
C PRO A 199 -13.11 1.95 14.25
N ARG A 200 -12.98 1.16 15.33
CA ARG A 200 -13.08 1.67 16.71
C ARG A 200 -11.76 2.27 17.23
N ARG A 201 -10.65 2.02 16.53
CA ARG A 201 -9.30 2.47 16.88
C ARG A 201 -8.48 2.73 15.60
N PRO A 202 -8.91 3.66 14.71
CA PRO A 202 -8.26 3.89 13.43
C PRO A 202 -6.80 4.34 13.59
N ASP A 203 -6.48 5.06 14.65
CA ASP A 203 -5.14 5.58 14.94
C ASP A 203 -4.25 4.61 15.74
N ALA A 204 -4.77 3.45 16.15
CA ALA A 204 -3.99 2.39 16.81
C ALA A 204 -3.22 1.50 15.81
N ASP A 205 -3.08 1.97 14.58
CA ASP A 205 -2.27 1.37 13.54
C ASP A 205 -0.79 1.57 13.91
N PRO A 206 -0.01 0.51 14.22
CA PRO A 206 1.43 0.69 14.38
C PRO A 206 1.96 1.16 13.04
N GLY A 207 2.66 2.29 13.04
CA GLY A 207 3.09 2.99 11.84
C GLY A 207 3.94 2.14 10.88
N PRO A 208 4.33 2.69 9.71
CA PRO A 208 5.18 1.99 8.77
C PRO A 208 6.38 1.36 9.49
N LEU A 209 6.65 0.09 9.21
CA LEU A 209 7.82 -0.60 9.75
C LEU A 209 9.09 0.01 9.15
N VAL A 210 9.57 1.08 9.79
CA VAL A 210 10.88 1.66 9.52
C VAL A 210 11.92 0.60 9.86
N ALA A 211 12.85 0.36 8.93
CA ALA A 211 13.88 -0.66 9.13
C ALA A 211 14.91 -0.17 10.18
N GLY A 212 14.96 -0.85 11.32
CA GLY A 212 16.02 -0.67 12.33
C GLY A 212 15.48 -0.62 13.76
N GLY A 213 15.94 -1.54 14.61
CA GLY A 213 15.59 -1.57 16.04
C GLY A 213 15.44 -3.00 16.56
N GLU A 214 16.55 -3.61 16.99
CA GLU A 214 16.52 -4.86 17.75
C GLU A 214 15.75 -4.67 19.06
N HIS A 215 14.92 -5.65 19.45
CA HIS A 215 14.66 -6.00 20.85
C HIS A 215 14.10 -7.44 20.93
N ALA A 216 14.99 -8.39 21.21
CA ALA A 216 14.61 -9.63 21.89
C ALA A 216 14.64 -9.36 23.41
N PRO A 217 13.76 -9.99 24.21
CA PRO A 217 14.20 -11.20 24.92
C PRO A 217 13.07 -12.24 25.15
N GLN A 218 13.28 -13.44 25.71
CA GLN A 218 14.39 -14.42 25.64
C GLN A 218 13.93 -15.71 26.36
N ARG A 219 14.18 -16.89 25.76
CA ARG A 219 14.23 -18.25 26.37
C ARG A 219 13.13 -18.72 27.36
N ALA A 220 12.45 -19.81 26.99
CA ALA A 220 12.21 -20.95 27.89
C ALA A 220 13.05 -22.15 27.40
N ARG A 221 13.44 -23.05 28.30
CA ARG A 221 14.50 -24.06 28.07
C ARG A 221 13.98 -25.51 28.00
N ASP A 222 14.69 -26.30 27.20
CA ASP A 222 15.14 -27.68 27.42
C ASP A 222 14.24 -28.69 28.16
N THR A 223 13.73 -29.68 27.41
CA THR A 223 13.78 -31.11 27.82
C THR A 223 13.84 -32.04 26.59
N THR A 224 14.76 -33.01 26.68
CA THR A 224 15.02 -34.19 25.79
C THR A 224 15.49 -35.30 26.77
N PRO A 225 15.79 -36.58 26.41
CA PRO A 225 15.42 -37.49 25.29
C PRO A 225 14.51 -38.66 25.81
N PRO A 226 14.41 -39.90 25.22
CA PRO A 226 15.14 -40.52 24.11
C PRO A 226 14.34 -41.22 23.00
N ALA A 227 15.08 -41.67 21.99
CA ALA A 227 14.63 -42.44 20.84
C ALA A 227 14.81 -43.96 21.05
N SER A 228 14.05 -44.75 20.27
CA SER A 228 14.38 -46.13 19.87
C SER A 228 13.91 -46.39 18.44
N GLU A 229 14.84 -46.77 17.59
CA GLU A 229 14.67 -47.33 16.23
C GLU A 229 14.67 -48.89 16.31
N PRO A 230 14.71 -49.70 15.22
CA PRO A 230 14.28 -49.51 13.82
C PRO A 230 13.48 -50.70 13.22
N ALA A 231 12.83 -50.54 12.06
CA ALA A 231 12.49 -51.59 11.06
C ALA A 231 11.61 -51.00 9.93
N ARG A 232 11.62 -51.43 8.66
CA ARG A 232 12.57 -52.23 7.84
C ARG A 232 12.29 -51.89 6.37
N ALA A 233 13.30 -51.93 5.50
CA ALA A 233 13.14 -51.59 4.08
C ALA A 233 12.36 -52.64 3.25
N THR A 234 11.67 -52.16 2.22
CA THR A 234 11.27 -52.95 1.05
C THR A 234 11.67 -52.20 -0.23
N THR A 235 12.44 -52.84 -1.10
CA THR A 235 13.06 -52.22 -2.28
C THR A 235 12.40 -52.64 -3.60
N LYS A 236 12.67 -51.84 -4.63
CA LYS A 236 12.69 -52.12 -6.10
C LYS A 236 11.59 -51.42 -6.93
N PRO A 237 11.88 -51.06 -8.21
CA PRO A 237 13.17 -50.57 -8.71
C PRO A 237 13.04 -49.32 -9.60
N VAL A 238 14.19 -48.67 -9.85
CA VAL A 238 14.33 -47.68 -10.94
C VAL A 238 14.30 -48.41 -12.28
N THR A 239 13.51 -47.90 -13.23
CA THR A 239 13.67 -48.20 -14.66
C THR A 239 13.86 -46.90 -15.43
N THR A 240 15.09 -46.70 -15.91
CA THR A 240 15.41 -45.69 -16.92
C THR A 240 14.69 -46.02 -18.22
N ALA A 241 13.96 -45.06 -18.78
CA ALA A 241 13.47 -45.13 -20.15
C ALA A 241 13.59 -43.76 -20.80
N ALA A 242 14.72 -43.52 -21.46
CA ALA A 242 14.81 -42.47 -22.46
C ALA A 242 13.80 -42.77 -23.58
N ARG A 243 13.10 -41.74 -24.05
CA ARG A 243 12.31 -41.79 -25.28
C ARG A 243 12.50 -40.49 -26.06
N THR A 244 13.49 -40.52 -26.95
CA THR A 244 13.57 -39.64 -28.11
C THR A 244 12.70 -40.21 -29.24
N THR A 245 12.27 -39.33 -30.15
CA THR A 245 11.31 -39.54 -31.24
C THR A 245 9.86 -39.82 -30.77
N ASP A 246 8.80 -39.42 -31.49
CA ASP A 246 8.75 -38.69 -32.77
C ASP A 246 7.58 -37.68 -32.81
N GLY A 247 7.49 -36.89 -33.88
CA GLY A 247 6.59 -35.75 -34.00
C GLY A 247 5.09 -36.08 -34.08
N GLY A 248 4.30 -35.30 -33.35
CA GLY A 248 2.98 -34.86 -33.83
C GLY A 248 3.12 -33.43 -34.35
N SER A 249 2.59 -33.16 -35.55
CA SER A 249 2.73 -31.86 -36.26
C SER A 249 1.86 -30.74 -35.66
N GLY A 250 1.97 -30.55 -34.35
CA GLY A 250 1.33 -29.50 -33.57
C GLY A 250 2.36 -28.49 -33.10
N GLY A 251 2.26 -27.24 -33.57
CA GLY A 251 3.14 -26.17 -33.12
C GLY A 251 3.14 -26.05 -31.59
N LEU A 252 4.32 -25.91 -31.00
CA LEU A 252 4.45 -25.66 -29.56
C LEU A 252 4.27 -24.15 -29.34
N TYR A 253 3.37 -23.76 -28.42
CA TYR A 253 3.12 -22.35 -28.13
C TYR A 253 3.18 -22.08 -26.62
N VAL A 254 3.63 -20.89 -26.25
CA VAL A 254 3.47 -20.35 -24.90
C VAL A 254 2.26 -19.42 -24.88
N GLN A 255 1.17 -19.82 -24.23
CA GLN A 255 0.02 -18.96 -24.01
C GLN A 255 0.34 -17.97 -22.88
N VAL A 256 0.26 -16.68 -23.18
CA VAL A 256 0.60 -15.56 -22.27
C VAL A 256 -0.62 -14.79 -21.76
N GLY A 257 -1.81 -15.09 -22.28
CA GLY A 257 -3.07 -14.54 -21.79
C GLY A 257 -4.31 -15.18 -22.43
N ALA A 258 -5.46 -15.00 -21.80
CA ALA A 258 -6.77 -15.35 -22.35
C ALA A 258 -7.79 -14.30 -21.88
N PHE A 259 -8.53 -13.71 -22.82
CA PHE A 259 -9.37 -12.53 -22.58
C PHE A 259 -10.77 -12.70 -23.19
N GLY A 260 -11.81 -12.19 -22.53
CA GLY A 260 -13.17 -12.11 -23.11
C GLY A 260 -13.38 -10.98 -24.13
N ASP A 261 -12.39 -10.08 -24.29
CA ASP A 261 -12.44 -8.93 -25.20
C ASP A 261 -11.21 -8.95 -26.12
N PRO A 262 -11.39 -8.84 -27.46
CA PRO A 262 -10.28 -8.85 -28.41
C PRO A 262 -9.27 -7.72 -28.18
N ARG A 263 -9.73 -6.56 -27.70
CA ARG A 263 -8.88 -5.38 -27.48
C ARG A 263 -7.92 -5.57 -26.31
N ASN A 264 -8.25 -6.44 -25.35
CA ASN A 264 -7.34 -6.81 -24.27
C ASN A 264 -6.21 -7.72 -24.78
N ALA A 265 -6.55 -8.70 -25.63
CA ALA A 265 -5.58 -9.55 -26.28
C ALA A 265 -4.63 -8.73 -27.20
N GLU A 266 -5.19 -7.78 -27.95
CA GLU A 266 -4.42 -6.89 -28.83
C GLU A 266 -3.48 -5.95 -28.06
N ARG A 267 -3.92 -5.41 -26.92
CA ARG A 267 -3.06 -4.59 -26.04
C ARG A 267 -1.90 -5.39 -25.47
N LEU A 268 -2.13 -6.64 -25.07
CA LEU A 268 -1.05 -7.52 -24.61
C LEU A 268 -0.06 -7.84 -25.75
N ARG A 269 -0.56 -8.17 -26.94
CA ARG A 269 0.29 -8.37 -28.14
C ARG A 269 1.14 -7.13 -28.42
N SER A 270 0.51 -5.95 -28.47
CA SER A 270 1.18 -4.68 -28.77
C SER A 270 2.28 -4.34 -27.77
N ARG A 271 2.10 -4.65 -26.48
CA ARG A 271 3.13 -4.48 -25.44
C ARG A 271 4.29 -5.46 -25.56
N LEU A 272 4.04 -6.70 -26.02
CA LEU A 272 5.05 -7.75 -26.06
C LEU A 272 5.86 -7.80 -27.37
N ARG A 273 5.27 -7.35 -28.48
CA ARG A 273 5.95 -7.34 -29.79
C ARG A 273 7.32 -6.64 -29.80
N PRO A 274 7.52 -5.45 -29.18
CA PRO A 274 8.84 -4.81 -29.18
C PRO A 274 9.88 -5.53 -28.31
N GLU A 275 9.46 -6.27 -27.28
CA GLU A 275 10.35 -6.93 -26.31
C GLU A 275 10.76 -8.36 -26.73
N LEU A 276 9.90 -9.05 -27.49
CA LEU A 276 10.04 -10.50 -27.73
C LEU A 276 10.14 -10.90 -29.21
N GLY A 277 9.74 -10.04 -30.15
CA GLY A 277 9.64 -10.39 -31.57
C GLY A 277 8.41 -11.26 -31.90
N ASP A 278 8.39 -11.78 -33.13
CA ASP A 278 7.27 -12.53 -33.72
C ASP A 278 7.47 -14.06 -33.64
N PRO A 279 6.39 -14.88 -33.74
CA PRO A 279 5.00 -14.48 -33.88
C PRO A 279 4.24 -14.48 -32.54
N ILE A 280 3.54 -13.37 -32.26
CA ILE A 280 2.55 -13.28 -31.18
C ILE A 280 1.15 -13.37 -31.78
N LEU A 281 0.55 -14.55 -31.68
CA LEU A 281 -0.76 -14.88 -32.22
C LEU A 281 -1.88 -14.51 -31.25
N VAL A 282 -3.00 -14.04 -31.79
CA VAL A 282 -4.27 -13.84 -31.06
C VAL A 282 -5.32 -14.74 -31.71
N GLU A 283 -5.65 -15.83 -31.03
CA GLU A 283 -6.63 -16.80 -31.52
C GLU A 283 -7.98 -16.61 -30.82
N ASN A 284 -9.08 -16.62 -31.59
CA ASN A 284 -10.44 -16.65 -31.04
C ASN A 284 -10.91 -18.10 -30.87
N THR A 285 -10.91 -18.61 -29.63
CA THR A 285 -11.57 -19.86 -29.28
C THR A 285 -13.01 -19.56 -28.86
N ARG A 286 -13.99 -19.93 -29.69
CA ARG A 286 -15.39 -19.98 -29.26
C ARG A 286 -15.61 -21.23 -28.41
N SER A 287 -15.86 -21.05 -27.11
CA SER A 287 -16.49 -22.07 -26.28
C SER A 287 -18.01 -21.85 -26.31
N ALA A 288 -18.81 -22.89 -26.06
CA ALA A 288 -20.26 -22.91 -26.33
C ALA A 288 -21.03 -21.65 -25.85
N ASP A 289 -20.65 -21.08 -24.70
CA ASP A 289 -21.35 -19.94 -24.09
C ASP A 289 -20.57 -18.61 -24.12
N ASN A 290 -19.31 -18.57 -24.60
CA ASN A 290 -18.50 -17.34 -24.65
C ASN A 290 -17.31 -17.42 -25.62
N ALA A 291 -17.01 -16.30 -26.29
CA ALA A 291 -15.79 -16.12 -27.09
C ALA A 291 -14.59 -15.76 -26.21
N LEU A 292 -13.46 -16.45 -26.39
CA LEU A 292 -12.22 -16.20 -25.66
C LEU A 292 -11.05 -15.98 -26.63
N TYR A 293 -10.36 -14.86 -26.45
CA TYR A 293 -9.20 -14.45 -27.22
C TYR A 293 -7.91 -14.85 -26.48
N ARG A 294 -7.22 -15.86 -26.99
CA ARG A 294 -5.98 -16.40 -26.42
C ARG A 294 -4.78 -15.74 -27.09
N VAL A 295 -3.88 -15.18 -26.28
CA VAL A 295 -2.60 -14.65 -26.76
C VAL A 295 -1.55 -15.74 -26.59
N ARG A 296 -0.89 -16.12 -27.68
CA ARG A 296 0.04 -17.24 -27.78
C ARG A 296 1.30 -16.79 -28.51
N ILE A 297 2.46 -17.29 -28.12
CA ILE A 297 3.75 -17.00 -28.77
C ILE A 297 4.31 -18.31 -29.34
N GLY A 298 4.67 -18.30 -30.61
CA GLY A 298 5.13 -19.46 -31.37
C GLY A 298 4.62 -19.47 -32.83
N PRO A 299 4.84 -20.56 -33.59
CA PRO A 299 5.29 -21.86 -33.12
C PRO A 299 6.77 -21.87 -32.70
N LEU A 300 7.06 -22.64 -31.64
CA LEU A 300 8.39 -22.85 -31.07
C LEU A 300 8.90 -24.23 -31.49
N ALA A 301 10.19 -24.35 -31.76
CA ALA A 301 10.84 -25.57 -32.22
C ALA A 301 11.09 -26.58 -31.09
N SER A 302 11.19 -26.12 -29.83
CA SER A 302 11.52 -27.01 -28.71
C SER A 302 10.93 -26.59 -27.36
N ARG A 303 10.85 -27.55 -26.42
CA ARG A 303 10.51 -27.26 -25.02
C ARG A 303 11.55 -26.37 -24.33
N THR A 304 12.82 -26.48 -24.71
CA THR A 304 13.92 -25.65 -24.20
C THR A 304 13.72 -24.18 -24.55
N GLU A 305 13.36 -23.92 -25.81
CA GLU A 305 13.02 -22.57 -26.30
C GLU A 305 11.79 -22.00 -25.58
N ALA A 306 10.77 -22.83 -25.33
CA ALA A 306 9.59 -22.43 -24.57
C ALA A 306 9.89 -22.12 -23.09
N SER A 307 10.83 -22.83 -22.46
CA SER A 307 11.31 -22.50 -21.11
C SER A 307 12.06 -21.16 -21.10
N ALA A 308 12.99 -20.95 -22.03
CA ALA A 308 13.74 -19.68 -22.14
C ALA A 308 12.81 -18.48 -22.43
N LEU A 309 11.77 -18.68 -23.24
CA LEU A 309 10.72 -17.68 -23.47
C LEU A 309 9.90 -17.42 -22.21
N THR A 310 9.55 -18.46 -21.44
CA THR A 310 8.85 -18.33 -20.15
C THR A 310 9.68 -17.53 -19.13
N GLU A 311 11.00 -17.74 -19.07
CA GLU A 311 11.90 -16.97 -18.21
C GLU A 311 11.99 -15.50 -18.63
N ARG A 312 12.10 -15.21 -19.94
CA ARG A 312 12.00 -13.83 -20.46
C ARG A 312 10.67 -13.16 -20.12
N LEU A 313 9.55 -13.88 -20.30
CA LEU A 313 8.22 -13.40 -19.97
C LEU A 313 8.06 -13.08 -18.48
N ALA A 314 8.64 -13.92 -17.59
CA ALA A 314 8.67 -13.65 -16.17
C ALA A 314 9.45 -12.35 -15.85
N GLY A 315 10.58 -12.10 -16.53
CA GLY A 315 11.32 -10.84 -16.47
C GLY A 315 10.52 -9.60 -16.90
N LEU A 316 9.57 -9.76 -17.85
CA LEU A 316 8.63 -8.72 -18.29
C LEU A 316 7.38 -8.58 -17.39
N GLY A 317 7.33 -9.32 -16.27
CA GLY A 317 6.22 -9.33 -15.32
C GLY A 317 5.06 -10.25 -15.70
N ILE A 318 5.22 -11.11 -16.71
CA ILE A 318 4.21 -12.10 -17.14
C ILE A 318 4.58 -13.47 -16.59
N ALA A 319 4.17 -13.72 -15.35
CA ALA A 319 4.45 -14.98 -14.66
C ALA A 319 3.44 -16.11 -14.97
N GLU A 320 2.20 -15.80 -15.38
CA GLU A 320 1.18 -16.81 -15.71
C GLU A 320 1.23 -17.19 -17.20
N THR A 321 2.30 -17.90 -17.57
CA THR A 321 2.44 -18.50 -18.91
C THR A 321 2.05 -19.98 -18.89
N ARG A 322 1.40 -20.48 -19.95
CA ARG A 322 1.08 -21.91 -20.10
C ARG A 322 1.59 -22.46 -21.41
N LEU A 323 2.43 -23.49 -21.34
CA LEU A 323 2.81 -24.28 -22.50
C LEU A 323 1.58 -25.02 -23.06
N VAL A 324 1.34 -24.90 -24.35
CA VAL A 324 0.26 -25.58 -25.08
C VAL A 324 0.80 -26.16 -26.38
N GLN A 325 0.22 -27.27 -26.80
CA GLN A 325 0.41 -27.86 -28.13
C GLN A 325 -0.95 -27.79 -28.83
N ASN A 326 -0.94 -27.48 -30.14
CA ASN A 326 -2.13 -27.60 -31.00
C ASN A 326 -2.26 -29.03 -31.54
#